data_AF-A0A0G1ACN3-F1
#
_entry.id   AF-A0A0G1ACN3-F1
#
_cell.length_a   1.000
_cell.length_b   1.000
_cell.length_c   1.000
_cell.angle_alpha   90.00
_cell.angle_beta   90.00
_cell.angle_gamma   90.00
#
_symmetry.space_group_name_H-M   'P 1'
#
loop_
_entity.id
_entity.type
_entity.pdbx_description
1 polymer ?
#
loop_
_entity_poly.entity_id
_entity_poly.type
_entity_poly.pdbx_seq_one_letter_code
_entity_poly.pdbx_strand_id
1 'polypeptide(L)'
;MPITCPKCNQTFDFEEQTNVADITPQFSTKDLFVSASDGLRMRSSPDKISNDNIIAKLVFRTKVEVVEENGDWVKVNAEGSTGWVSKFYLEEASPVALENLQKKEIVQDVLPSFHNHEKNLATDANSIKLRKIINDEFGGGTRRDDLQCVEYVHYKIQQMGITIKWPTERPRNGGLWAGIFQRSAQYKILEEPKAGCAMSFVGSLKNPAVGHVAFVEEVYQDGSIKVSEVNWPPPGIYSERVLPKSQWKDKYQAKFIDFT
;
A
#
# COMPACT_ATOMS: atom_id res chain seq x y z
N MET A 1 -1.56 35.01 -20.53
CA MET A 1 -2.31 36.21 -20.10
C MET A 1 -2.48 36.12 -18.58
N PRO A 2 -2.05 37.12 -17.79
CA PRO A 2 -2.12 37.04 -16.33
C PRO A 2 -3.58 37.14 -15.86
N ILE A 3 -3.98 36.25 -14.94
CA ILE A 3 -5.30 36.28 -14.29
C ILE A 3 -5.12 36.94 -12.92
N THR A 4 -5.79 38.06 -12.70
CA THR A 4 -5.69 38.84 -11.47
C THR A 4 -6.70 38.34 -10.44
N CYS A 5 -6.25 38.01 -9.22
CA CYS A 5 -7.13 37.69 -8.10
C CYS A 5 -7.74 38.98 -7.52
N PRO A 6 -9.08 39.15 -7.49
CA PRO A 6 -9.70 40.44 -7.10
C PRO A 6 -9.64 40.79 -5.61
N LYS A 7 -9.04 39.95 -4.75
CA LYS A 7 -9.07 40.14 -3.28
C LYS A 7 -7.72 40.41 -2.62
N CYS A 8 -6.58 40.26 -3.31
CA CYS A 8 -5.27 40.45 -2.69
C CYS A 8 -4.27 41.31 -3.48
N ASN A 9 -4.66 41.83 -4.66
CA ASN A 9 -3.85 42.74 -5.50
C ASN A 9 -2.38 42.28 -5.74
N GLN A 10 -2.14 40.97 -5.70
CA GLN A 10 -0.84 40.39 -6.07
C GLN A 10 -0.90 39.93 -7.52
N THR A 11 0.10 40.36 -8.29
CA THR A 11 0.34 39.93 -9.67
C THR A 11 1.28 38.72 -9.60
N PHE A 12 0.83 37.58 -10.12
CA PHE A 12 1.67 36.38 -10.24
C PHE A 12 2.05 36.22 -11.70
N ASP A 13 3.31 36.46 -12.01
CA ASP A 13 3.90 36.06 -13.29
C ASP A 13 4.21 34.56 -13.22
N PHE A 14 3.51 33.77 -14.03
CA PHE A 14 3.93 32.39 -14.29
C PHE A 14 5.13 32.46 -15.24
N GLU A 15 6.32 32.60 -14.67
CA GLU A 15 7.53 32.17 -15.36
C GLU A 15 7.50 30.65 -15.44
N GLU A 16 7.36 30.15 -16.67
CA GLU A 16 7.47 28.75 -17.04
C GLU A 16 8.95 28.33 -16.92
N GLN A 17 9.38 28.02 -15.70
CA GLN A 17 10.64 27.31 -15.46
C GLN A 17 10.49 26.32 -14.32
N THR A 18 9.96 25.14 -14.62
CA THR A 18 10.40 23.91 -13.95
C THR A 18 10.65 22.85 -15.01
N ASN A 19 11.91 22.73 -15.40
CA ASN A 19 12.41 21.59 -16.15
C ASN A 19 12.15 20.33 -15.32
N VAL A 20 11.21 19.49 -15.75
CA VAL A 20 10.75 18.26 -15.05
C VAL A 20 11.77 17.11 -15.20
N ALA A 21 13.07 17.43 -15.24
CA ALA A 21 14.13 16.47 -15.51
C ALA A 21 15.03 16.13 -14.31
N ASP A 22 14.84 16.73 -13.13
CA ASP A 22 15.87 16.63 -12.08
C ASP A 22 15.34 16.41 -10.65
N ILE A 23 14.46 15.41 -10.49
CA ILE A 23 14.16 14.83 -9.16
C ILE A 23 14.32 13.30 -9.11
N THR A 24 15.01 12.71 -10.08
CA THR A 24 15.33 11.27 -10.05
C THR A 24 16.57 11.05 -9.18
N PRO A 25 16.52 10.25 -8.10
CA PRO A 25 17.74 9.75 -7.47
C PRO A 25 18.55 8.98 -8.52
N GLN A 26 19.72 9.53 -8.85
CA GLN A 26 20.53 9.09 -9.97
C GLN A 26 21.34 7.86 -9.53
N PHE A 27 20.74 6.67 -9.60
CA PHE A 27 21.49 5.43 -9.52
C PHE A 27 22.40 5.33 -10.74
N SER A 28 23.70 5.27 -10.49
CA SER A 28 24.72 5.15 -11.52
C SER A 28 24.75 3.72 -12.03
N THR A 29 24.94 3.51 -13.34
CA THR A 29 25.16 2.16 -13.91
C THR A 29 26.46 1.51 -13.42
N LYS A 30 27.25 2.19 -12.57
CA LYS A 30 28.43 1.66 -11.89
C LYS A 30 28.15 1.17 -10.46
N ASP A 31 26.90 1.30 -9.98
CA ASP A 31 26.52 0.80 -8.67
C ASP A 31 26.48 -0.73 -8.69
N LEU A 32 27.15 -1.35 -7.72
CA LEU A 32 27.18 -2.80 -7.51
C LEU A 32 26.19 -3.19 -6.42
N PHE A 33 25.48 -4.29 -6.65
CA PHE A 33 24.44 -4.80 -5.77
C PHE A 33 24.68 -6.28 -5.48
N VAL A 34 24.23 -6.74 -4.32
CA VAL A 34 24.25 -8.16 -3.96
C VAL A 34 23.25 -8.95 -4.82
N SER A 35 23.75 -9.92 -5.59
CA SER A 35 22.95 -10.81 -6.44
C SER A 35 22.53 -12.13 -5.77
N ALA A 36 23.09 -12.44 -4.60
CA ALA A 36 22.75 -13.65 -3.84
C ALA A 36 21.33 -13.55 -3.24
N SER A 37 20.40 -14.38 -3.72
CA SER A 37 19.00 -14.42 -3.25
C SER A 37 18.88 -14.72 -1.75
N ASP A 38 19.73 -15.60 -1.24
CA ASP A 38 19.72 -16.02 0.17
C ASP A 38 20.55 -15.11 1.07
N GLY A 39 21.09 -14.02 0.52
CA GLY A 39 21.99 -13.07 1.16
C GLY A 39 23.47 -13.46 1.07
N LEU A 40 24.33 -12.45 1.02
CA LEU A 40 25.77 -12.56 0.85
C LEU A 40 26.47 -12.38 2.19
N ARG A 41 27.31 -13.36 2.56
CA ARG A 41 28.11 -13.29 3.78
C ARG A 41 29.30 -12.34 3.57
N MET A 42 29.32 -11.27 4.35
CA MET A 42 30.46 -10.34 4.43
C MET A 42 31.40 -10.81 5.54
N ARG A 43 32.69 -10.85 5.23
CA ARG A 43 33.73 -11.46 6.07
C ARG A 43 34.80 -10.46 6.49
N SER A 44 35.48 -10.70 7.60
CA SER A 44 36.61 -9.87 8.06
C SER A 44 37.89 -10.10 7.24
N SER A 45 38.02 -11.24 6.56
CA SER A 45 39.15 -11.60 5.69
C SER A 45 38.69 -12.21 4.35
N PRO A 46 39.48 -12.09 3.26
CA PRO A 46 39.13 -12.59 1.92
C PRO A 46 39.34 -14.12 1.80
N ASP A 47 38.73 -14.89 2.69
CA ASP A 47 38.84 -16.34 2.69
C ASP A 47 37.56 -17.01 3.22
N LYS A 48 37.41 -18.29 2.86
CA LYS A 48 36.27 -19.14 3.26
C LYS A 48 36.68 -20.23 4.26
N ILE A 49 37.81 -20.06 4.96
CA ILE A 49 38.45 -21.11 5.77
C ILE A 49 37.63 -21.40 7.04
N SER A 50 37.14 -20.37 7.72
CA SER A 50 36.25 -20.50 8.89
C SER A 50 34.96 -19.73 8.69
N ASN A 51 33.90 -20.06 9.44
CA ASN A 51 32.69 -19.24 9.55
C ASN A 51 32.83 -18.14 10.60
N ASP A 52 33.84 -18.18 11.47
CA ASP A 52 34.05 -17.17 12.51
C ASP A 52 34.46 -15.80 11.94
N ASN A 53 34.90 -15.77 10.68
CA ASN A 53 35.21 -14.53 9.99
C ASN A 53 33.98 -13.86 9.37
N ILE A 54 32.76 -14.43 9.47
CA ILE A 54 31.54 -13.80 8.96
C ILE A 54 31.13 -12.68 9.92
N ILE A 55 31.15 -11.44 9.44
CA ILE A 55 30.84 -10.25 10.24
C ILE A 55 29.45 -9.67 9.96
N ALA A 56 28.89 -9.94 8.77
CA ALA A 56 27.52 -9.56 8.45
C ALA A 56 26.93 -10.47 7.36
N LYS A 57 25.61 -10.37 7.20
CA LYS A 57 24.88 -10.95 6.08
C LYS A 57 24.17 -9.83 5.33
N LEU A 58 24.63 -9.51 4.13
CA LEU A 58 24.02 -8.52 3.25
C LEU A 58 22.82 -9.16 2.56
N VAL A 59 21.68 -8.48 2.54
CA VAL A 59 20.48 -8.98 1.88
C VAL A 59 20.58 -8.82 0.36
N PHE A 60 19.76 -9.56 -0.37
CA PHE A 60 19.65 -9.39 -1.83
C PHE A 60 19.38 -7.92 -2.16
N ARG A 61 20.10 -7.39 -3.16
CA ARG A 61 20.05 -5.98 -3.60
C ARG A 61 20.55 -4.94 -2.60
N THR A 62 21.29 -5.31 -1.54
CA THR A 62 22.08 -4.33 -0.80
C THR A 62 23.08 -3.67 -1.75
N LYS A 63 23.07 -2.34 -1.81
CA LYS A 63 24.08 -1.55 -2.55
C LYS A 63 25.41 -1.64 -1.83
N VAL A 64 26.49 -1.85 -2.57
CA VAL A 64 27.84 -1.95 -2.03
C VAL A 64 28.78 -0.97 -2.74
N GLU A 65 29.69 -0.38 -1.97
CA GLU A 65 30.75 0.47 -2.48
C GLU A 65 32.06 -0.31 -2.47
N VAL A 66 32.71 -0.46 -3.62
CA VAL A 66 33.98 -1.19 -3.70
C VAL A 66 35.11 -0.34 -3.12
N VAL A 67 35.81 -0.91 -2.14
CA VAL A 67 36.97 -0.30 -1.48
C VAL A 67 38.28 -0.87 -2.04
N GLU A 68 38.35 -2.18 -2.24
CA GLU A 68 39.59 -2.88 -2.64
C GLU A 68 39.24 -4.22 -3.31
N GLU A 69 39.98 -4.62 -4.36
CA GLU A 69 39.84 -5.94 -4.98
C GLU A 69 41.05 -6.84 -4.67
N ASN A 70 40.80 -8.12 -4.36
CA ASN A 70 41.81 -9.14 -4.14
C ASN A 70 41.36 -10.49 -4.71
N GLY A 71 41.67 -10.73 -5.99
CA GLY A 71 41.27 -11.94 -6.70
C GLY A 71 39.75 -12.10 -6.78
N ASP A 72 39.24 -13.22 -6.27
CA ASP A 72 37.80 -13.53 -6.24
C ASP A 72 37.03 -12.79 -5.13
N TRP A 73 37.73 -12.00 -4.32
CA TRP A 73 37.17 -11.25 -3.21
C TRP A 73 37.25 -9.76 -3.48
N VAL A 74 36.24 -9.05 -2.99
CA VAL A 74 36.21 -7.60 -3.01
C VAL A 74 35.83 -7.10 -1.63
N LYS A 75 36.61 -6.15 -1.14
CA LYS A 75 36.33 -5.41 0.08
C LYS A 75 35.33 -4.33 -0.27
N VAL A 76 34.21 -4.33 0.43
CA VAL A 76 33.11 -3.40 0.22
C VAL A 76 32.75 -2.66 1.50
N ASN A 77 32.23 -1.46 1.34
CA ASN A 77 31.47 -0.77 2.37
C ASN A 77 29.97 -0.96 2.05
N ALA A 78 29.22 -1.48 3.02
CA ALA A 78 27.78 -1.63 2.96
C ALA A 78 27.18 -1.05 4.24
N GLU A 79 26.36 -0.01 4.10
CA GLU A 79 25.62 0.63 5.20
C GLU A 79 26.54 1.04 6.39
N GLY A 80 27.77 1.46 6.09
CA GLY A 80 28.75 1.91 7.09
C GLY A 80 29.62 0.79 7.69
N SER A 81 29.42 -0.46 7.29
CA SER A 81 30.25 -1.60 7.68
C SER A 81 31.14 -2.05 6.53
N THR A 82 32.44 -2.25 6.80
CA THR A 82 33.44 -2.66 5.79
C THR A 82 33.85 -4.12 5.98
N GLY A 83 33.86 -4.89 4.89
CA GLY A 83 34.31 -6.29 4.90
C GLY A 83 34.47 -6.88 3.50
N TRP A 84 34.89 -8.13 3.42
CA TRP A 84 35.15 -8.87 2.19
C TRP A 84 33.95 -9.71 1.78
N VAL A 85 33.57 -9.60 0.51
CA VAL A 85 32.53 -10.41 -0.13
C VAL A 85 33.07 -11.06 -1.40
N SER A 86 32.46 -12.16 -1.84
CA SER A 86 32.85 -12.79 -3.10
C SER A 86 32.33 -11.99 -4.29
N LYS A 87 33.22 -11.68 -5.23
CA LYS A 87 32.93 -10.93 -6.47
C LYS A 87 31.83 -11.59 -7.31
N PHE A 88 31.71 -12.92 -7.23
CA PHE A 88 30.69 -13.69 -7.96
C PHE A 88 29.25 -13.29 -7.61
N TYR A 89 29.01 -12.79 -6.39
CA TYR A 89 27.68 -12.41 -5.91
C TYR A 89 27.42 -10.90 -5.98
N LEU A 90 28.20 -10.19 -6.79
CA LEU A 90 27.95 -8.80 -7.09
C LEU A 90 27.52 -8.66 -8.56
N GLU A 91 26.47 -7.88 -8.77
CA GLU A 91 25.98 -7.53 -10.09
C GLU A 91 25.89 -6.02 -10.22
N GLU A 92 26.25 -5.52 -11.40
CA GLU A 92 25.97 -4.13 -11.74
C GLU A 92 24.46 -3.94 -11.93
N ALA A 93 23.97 -2.76 -11.59
CA ALA A 93 22.60 -2.39 -11.90
C ALA A 93 22.36 -2.38 -13.43
N SER A 94 21.45 -3.23 -13.90
CA SER A 94 20.97 -3.14 -15.28
C SER A 94 19.96 -1.99 -15.43
N PRO A 95 19.88 -1.33 -16.60
CA PRO A 95 18.90 -0.27 -16.83
C PRO A 95 17.46 -0.69 -16.56
N VAL A 96 17.10 -1.94 -16.89
CA VAL A 96 15.76 -2.52 -16.63
C VAL A 96 15.51 -2.70 -15.13
N ALA A 97 16.53 -3.12 -14.36
CA ALA A 97 16.39 -3.26 -12.91
C ALA A 97 16.22 -1.89 -12.22
N LEU A 98 16.97 -0.88 -12.65
CA LEU A 98 16.85 0.49 -12.15
C LEU A 98 15.48 1.09 -12.47
N GLU A 99 14.98 0.91 -13.69
CA GLU A 99 13.66 1.39 -14.09
C GLU A 99 12.55 0.73 -13.25
N ASN A 100 12.66 -0.58 -12.98
CA ASN A 100 11.69 -1.29 -12.15
C ASN A 100 11.75 -0.88 -10.67
N LEU A 101 12.94 -0.59 -10.13
CA LEU A 101 13.11 -0.08 -8.77
C LEU A 101 12.54 1.33 -8.63
N GLN A 102 12.83 2.21 -9.59
CA GLN A 102 12.25 3.57 -9.65
C GLN A 102 10.74 3.52 -9.81
N LYS A 103 10.20 2.67 -10.69
CA LYS A 103 8.75 2.46 -10.81
C LYS A 103 8.14 1.98 -9.50
N LYS A 104 8.79 1.05 -8.79
CA LYS A 104 8.31 0.55 -7.49
C LYS A 104 8.32 1.65 -6.43
N GLU A 105 9.37 2.45 -6.37
CA GLU A 105 9.51 3.58 -5.44
C GLU A 105 8.48 4.68 -5.75
N ILE A 106 8.32 5.07 -7.02
CA ILE A 106 7.28 6.01 -7.47
C ILE A 106 5.88 5.50 -7.13
N VAL A 107 5.59 4.21 -7.36
CA VAL A 107 4.29 3.62 -7.02
C VAL A 107 4.05 3.63 -5.51
N GLN A 108 5.06 3.32 -4.70
CA GLN A 108 4.98 3.42 -3.24
C GLN A 108 4.74 4.86 -2.77
N ASP A 109 5.27 5.84 -3.49
CA ASP A 109 5.07 7.25 -3.13
C ASP A 109 3.74 7.82 -3.67
N VAL A 110 3.14 7.22 -4.68
CA VAL A 110 1.83 7.65 -5.24
C VAL A 110 0.64 6.97 -4.57
N LEU A 111 0.76 5.70 -4.16
CA LEU A 111 -0.31 4.97 -3.50
C LEU A 111 -0.24 5.12 -1.96
N PRO A 112 -1.38 5.08 -1.26
CA PRO A 112 -1.37 5.02 0.20
C PRO A 112 -0.80 3.69 0.69
N SER A 113 0.02 3.74 1.75
CA SER A 113 0.60 2.57 2.43
C SER A 113 0.04 2.48 3.85
N PHE A 114 -0.67 1.41 4.16
CA PHE A 114 -1.32 1.23 5.46
C PHE A 114 -0.58 0.19 6.32
N HIS A 115 -0.28 0.54 7.57
CA HIS A 115 0.29 -0.38 8.55
C HIS A 115 -0.74 -0.79 9.60
N ASN A 116 -0.76 -2.08 9.94
CA ASN A 116 -1.78 -2.63 10.84
C ASN A 116 -1.80 -1.90 12.20
N HIS A 117 -2.98 -1.50 12.65
CA HIS A 117 -3.26 -0.68 13.83
C HIS A 117 -2.78 0.77 13.78
N GLU A 118 -2.34 1.25 12.63
CA GLU A 118 -2.00 2.66 12.44
C GLU A 118 -3.27 3.53 12.31
N LYS A 119 -3.24 4.71 12.92
CA LYS A 119 -4.31 5.70 12.79
C LYS A 119 -4.09 6.54 11.53
N ASN A 120 -5.16 6.68 10.76
CA ASN A 120 -5.22 7.46 9.54
C ASN A 120 -6.18 8.64 9.74
N LEU A 121 -5.64 9.74 10.26
CA LEU A 121 -6.31 11.00 10.44
C LEU A 121 -6.74 11.62 9.12
N ALA A 122 -7.65 12.59 9.19
CA ALA A 122 -8.08 13.33 8.02
C ALA A 122 -6.93 13.99 7.23
N THR A 123 -5.88 14.39 7.93
CA THR A 123 -4.72 15.11 7.39
C THR A 123 -3.54 14.22 7.03
N ASP A 124 -3.63 12.91 7.26
CA ASP A 124 -2.51 12.00 7.01
C ASP A 124 -2.28 11.81 5.52
N ALA A 125 -1.01 11.66 5.14
CA ALA A 125 -0.60 11.51 3.75
C ALA A 125 -1.34 10.35 3.05
N ASN A 126 -1.52 9.23 3.74
CA ASN A 126 -2.25 8.07 3.22
C ASN A 126 -3.73 8.37 2.98
N SER A 127 -4.40 9.06 3.92
CA SER A 127 -5.79 9.49 3.76
C SER A 127 -5.95 10.45 2.58
N ILE A 128 -5.01 11.39 2.41
CA ILE A 128 -5.01 12.36 1.30
C ILE A 128 -4.78 11.65 -0.04
N LYS A 129 -3.77 10.77 -0.14
CA LYS A 129 -3.48 9.99 -1.34
C LYS A 129 -4.69 9.13 -1.74
N LEU A 130 -5.27 8.40 -0.79
CA LEU A 130 -6.46 7.59 -1.00
C LEU A 130 -7.63 8.43 -1.52
N ARG A 131 -7.93 9.55 -0.87
CA ARG A 131 -9.03 10.46 -1.27
C ARG A 131 -8.80 11.05 -2.64
N LYS A 132 -7.55 11.32 -3.04
CA LYS A 132 -7.25 11.74 -4.41
C LYS A 132 -7.60 10.66 -5.43
N ILE A 133 -7.29 9.39 -5.13
CA ILE A 133 -7.58 8.24 -6.01
C ILE A 133 -9.09 8.04 -6.17
N ILE A 134 -9.83 8.03 -5.06
CA ILE A 134 -11.29 7.87 -5.10
C ILE A 134 -12.04 9.19 -5.38
N ASN A 135 -11.34 10.27 -5.73
CA ASN A 135 -11.89 11.60 -5.98
C ASN A 135 -12.79 12.16 -4.84
N ASP A 136 -12.39 11.94 -3.59
CA ASP A 136 -13.12 12.28 -2.35
C ASP A 136 -14.62 11.95 -2.46
N GLU A 137 -14.97 10.81 -3.07
CA GLU A 137 -16.35 10.54 -3.50
C GLU A 137 -17.38 10.52 -2.34
N PHE A 138 -16.90 10.28 -1.12
CA PHE A 138 -17.69 10.29 0.12
C PHE A 138 -17.57 11.62 0.90
N GLY A 139 -16.77 12.57 0.43
CA GLY A 139 -16.54 13.87 1.04
C GLY A 139 -15.83 13.81 2.40
N GLY A 140 -15.05 12.77 2.67
CA GLY A 140 -14.33 12.60 3.94
C GLY A 140 -13.25 13.66 4.10
N GLY A 141 -12.53 13.99 3.02
CA GLY A 141 -11.52 15.06 3.01
C GLY A 141 -12.14 16.42 3.25
N THR A 142 -13.21 16.73 2.52
CA THR A 142 -13.97 17.97 2.67
C THR A 142 -14.52 18.16 4.10
N ARG A 143 -15.00 17.08 4.73
CA ARG A 143 -15.53 17.10 6.10
C ARG A 143 -14.46 17.01 7.18
N ARG A 144 -13.20 16.72 6.80
CA ARG A 144 -12.08 16.45 7.70
C ARG A 144 -12.35 15.28 8.64
N ASP A 145 -13.02 14.25 8.13
CA ASP A 145 -13.18 13.00 8.86
C ASP A 145 -11.87 12.20 8.81
N ASP A 146 -11.53 11.49 9.90
CA ASP A 146 -10.54 10.40 9.84
C ASP A 146 -10.94 9.39 8.75
N LEU A 147 -10.01 8.61 8.22
CA LEU A 147 -10.31 7.71 7.09
C LEU A 147 -11.45 6.74 7.44
N GLN A 148 -12.47 6.66 6.58
CA GLN A 148 -13.67 5.85 6.83
C GLN A 148 -13.64 4.52 6.06
N CYS A 149 -14.43 3.54 6.55
CA CYS A 149 -14.52 2.21 5.96
C CYS A 149 -14.98 2.22 4.49
N VAL A 150 -15.97 3.06 4.17
CA VAL A 150 -16.50 3.23 2.81
C VAL A 150 -15.46 3.77 1.83
N GLU A 151 -14.59 4.67 2.29
CA GLU A 151 -13.50 5.23 1.49
C GLU A 151 -12.45 4.16 1.20
N TYR A 152 -12.04 3.43 2.23
CA TYR A 152 -11.03 2.38 2.11
C TYR A 152 -11.47 1.22 1.21
N VAL A 153 -12.70 0.73 1.38
CA VAL A 153 -13.21 -0.36 0.54
C VAL A 153 -13.39 0.10 -0.90
N HIS A 154 -13.90 1.32 -1.15
CA HIS A 154 -13.99 1.83 -2.52
C HIS A 154 -12.60 1.92 -3.17
N TYR A 155 -11.60 2.40 -2.45
CA TYR A 155 -10.21 2.40 -2.92
C TYR A 155 -9.73 1.00 -3.30
N LYS A 156 -9.96 -0.02 -2.46
CA LYS A 156 -9.57 -1.42 -2.76
C LYS A 156 -10.25 -1.96 -4.01
N ILE A 157 -11.53 -1.64 -4.23
CA ILE A 157 -12.24 -2.03 -5.46
C ILE A 157 -11.65 -1.32 -6.69
N GLN A 158 -11.28 -0.05 -6.59
CA GLN A 158 -10.60 0.66 -7.68
C GLN A 158 -9.20 0.08 -7.99
N GLN A 159 -8.47 -0.40 -6.98
CA GLN A 159 -7.18 -1.10 -7.19
C GLN A 159 -7.33 -2.40 -7.99
N MET A 160 -8.52 -3.01 -7.98
CA MET A 160 -8.85 -4.16 -8.84
C MET A 160 -9.21 -3.75 -10.27
N GLY A 161 -9.15 -2.45 -10.60
CA GLY A 161 -9.55 -1.91 -11.90
C GLY A 161 -11.06 -1.73 -12.06
N ILE A 162 -11.82 -1.79 -10.97
CA ILE A 162 -13.29 -1.72 -11.00
C ILE A 162 -13.76 -0.33 -10.56
N THR A 163 -14.55 0.32 -11.42
CA THR A 163 -15.28 1.54 -11.06
C THR A 163 -16.68 1.16 -10.58
N ILE A 164 -17.01 1.50 -9.33
CA ILE A 164 -18.32 1.21 -8.75
C ILE A 164 -19.37 2.13 -9.39
N LYS A 165 -20.45 1.53 -9.89
CA LYS A 165 -21.66 2.23 -10.34
C LYS A 165 -22.60 2.41 -9.16
N TRP A 166 -22.54 3.59 -8.55
CA TRP A 166 -23.40 3.91 -7.42
C TRP A 166 -24.86 4.11 -7.86
N PRO A 167 -25.85 3.50 -7.19
CA PRO A 167 -27.24 3.93 -7.32
C PRO A 167 -27.41 5.35 -6.77
N THR A 168 -28.59 5.94 -7.00
CA THR A 168 -28.93 7.30 -6.53
C THR A 168 -28.72 7.47 -5.02
N GLU A 169 -29.00 6.42 -4.26
CA GLU A 169 -28.65 6.35 -2.83
C GLU A 169 -27.15 6.03 -2.71
N ARG A 170 -26.33 7.02 -2.32
CA ARG A 170 -24.90 6.85 -2.07
C ARG A 170 -24.63 6.60 -0.57
N PRO A 171 -24.38 5.36 -0.13
CA PRO A 171 -24.26 5.06 1.30
C PRO A 171 -22.90 5.43 1.87
N ARG A 172 -22.89 6.42 2.78
CA ARG A 172 -21.79 6.63 3.74
C ARG A 172 -21.81 5.63 4.90
N ASN A 173 -22.90 4.88 5.05
CA ASN A 173 -23.01 3.80 6.02
C ASN A 173 -22.67 2.46 5.33
N GLY A 174 -21.50 1.90 5.64
CA GLY A 174 -21.00 0.67 5.04
C GLY A 174 -21.96 -0.51 5.18
N GLY A 175 -22.67 -0.62 6.31
CA GLY A 175 -23.57 -1.75 6.56
C GLY A 175 -24.84 -1.76 5.72
N LEU A 176 -25.16 -0.66 5.04
CA LEU A 176 -26.29 -0.57 4.13
C LEU A 176 -25.93 -0.94 2.68
N TRP A 177 -24.65 -1.10 2.35
CA TRP A 177 -24.19 -1.30 0.97
C TRP A 177 -24.87 -2.52 0.33
N ALA A 178 -24.89 -3.67 1.02
CA ALA A 178 -25.48 -4.89 0.45
C ALA A 178 -26.98 -4.71 0.15
N GLY A 179 -27.74 -4.08 1.05
CA GLY A 179 -29.16 -3.82 0.84
C GLY A 179 -29.43 -2.85 -0.30
N ILE A 180 -28.59 -1.82 -0.45
CA ILE A 180 -28.69 -0.83 -1.53
C ILE A 180 -28.41 -1.47 -2.89
N PHE A 181 -27.32 -2.23 -2.99
CA PHE A 181 -26.96 -2.91 -4.23
C PHE A 181 -27.96 -4.01 -4.59
N GLN A 182 -28.49 -4.73 -3.61
CA GLN A 182 -29.59 -5.69 -3.79
C GLN A 182 -30.82 -5.01 -4.44
N ARG A 183 -31.25 -3.85 -3.93
CA ARG A 183 -32.41 -3.12 -4.46
C ARG A 183 -32.17 -2.59 -5.87
N SER A 184 -30.95 -2.11 -6.13
CA SER A 184 -30.60 -1.58 -7.46
C SER A 184 -30.34 -2.66 -8.52
N ALA A 185 -30.17 -3.92 -8.10
CA ALA A 185 -29.81 -5.06 -8.95
C ALA A 185 -28.54 -4.88 -9.80
N GLN A 186 -27.65 -3.96 -9.41
CA GLN A 186 -26.41 -3.66 -10.16
C GLN A 186 -25.28 -4.64 -9.91
N TYR A 187 -25.27 -5.28 -8.73
CA TYR A 187 -24.21 -6.20 -8.31
C TYR A 187 -24.80 -7.43 -7.61
N LYS A 188 -24.07 -8.53 -7.65
CA LYS A 188 -24.49 -9.77 -6.99
C LYS A 188 -24.22 -9.67 -5.50
N ILE A 189 -25.23 -10.02 -4.70
CA ILE A 189 -25.08 -10.20 -3.26
C ILE A 189 -24.93 -11.68 -2.97
N LEU A 190 -23.83 -12.05 -2.33
CA LEU A 190 -23.49 -13.41 -1.98
C LEU A 190 -23.73 -13.66 -0.49
N GLU A 191 -24.15 -14.88 -0.19
CA GLU A 191 -24.31 -15.41 1.17
C GLU A 191 -23.01 -16.00 1.73
N GLU A 192 -22.07 -16.37 0.85
CA GLU A 192 -20.75 -16.89 1.22
C GLU A 192 -19.67 -15.98 0.63
N PRO A 193 -18.52 -15.83 1.31
CA PRO A 193 -17.48 -14.88 0.91
C PRO A 193 -16.74 -15.32 -0.35
N LYS A 194 -16.21 -14.31 -1.06
CA LYS A 194 -15.28 -14.47 -2.19
C LYS A 194 -14.14 -13.47 -2.05
N ALA A 195 -12.90 -13.86 -2.31
CA ALA A 195 -11.79 -12.91 -2.32
C ALA A 195 -12.07 -11.78 -3.33
N GLY A 196 -11.81 -10.53 -2.94
CA GLY A 196 -12.10 -9.34 -3.74
C GLY A 196 -13.50 -8.75 -3.56
N CYS A 197 -14.38 -9.36 -2.77
CA CYS A 197 -15.69 -8.80 -2.47
C CYS A 197 -15.66 -7.83 -1.27
N ALA A 198 -16.70 -7.00 -1.15
CA ALA A 198 -16.92 -6.20 0.06
C ALA A 198 -17.86 -6.93 1.03
N MET A 199 -17.44 -7.07 2.28
CA MET A 199 -18.25 -7.61 3.37
C MET A 199 -19.01 -6.47 4.07
N SER A 200 -20.32 -6.42 3.93
CA SER A 200 -21.23 -5.41 4.50
C SER A 200 -22.02 -6.01 5.66
N PHE A 201 -22.05 -5.33 6.81
CA PHE A 201 -22.82 -5.77 7.97
C PHE A 201 -23.18 -4.63 8.93
N VAL A 202 -24.17 -4.84 9.78
CA VAL A 202 -24.53 -3.90 10.87
C VAL A 202 -23.87 -4.33 12.18
N GLY A 203 -23.31 -3.38 12.94
CA GLY A 203 -22.55 -3.67 14.16
C GLY A 203 -23.38 -4.21 15.32
N SER A 204 -24.70 -3.97 15.31
CA SER A 204 -25.67 -4.57 16.21
C SER A 204 -27.08 -4.44 15.63
N LEU A 205 -27.90 -5.51 15.74
CA LEU A 205 -29.33 -5.46 15.41
C LEU A 205 -30.10 -4.41 16.24
N LYS A 206 -29.55 -3.99 17.40
CA LYS A 206 -30.15 -2.97 18.29
C LYS A 206 -29.75 -1.53 17.93
N ASN A 207 -28.70 -1.33 17.14
CA ASN A 207 -28.32 -0.01 16.63
C ASN A 207 -27.89 -0.11 15.15
N PRO A 208 -28.85 -0.28 14.24
CA PRO A 208 -28.58 -0.46 12.81
C PRO A 208 -27.96 0.78 12.14
N ALA A 209 -27.89 1.92 12.84
CA ALA A 209 -27.26 3.13 12.34
C ALA A 209 -25.73 3.01 12.22
N VAL A 210 -25.10 2.08 12.95
CA VAL A 210 -23.64 1.84 12.89
C VAL A 210 -23.39 0.59 12.06
N GLY A 211 -23.24 0.77 10.75
CA GLY A 211 -22.87 -0.30 9.83
C GLY A 211 -21.42 -0.19 9.36
N HIS A 212 -20.87 -1.33 8.93
CA HIS A 212 -19.50 -1.45 8.47
C HIS A 212 -19.40 -2.06 7.09
N VAL A 213 -18.31 -1.75 6.41
CA VAL A 213 -17.88 -2.47 5.23
C VAL A 213 -16.38 -2.76 5.33
N ALA A 214 -16.00 -3.99 5.04
CA ALA A 214 -14.61 -4.46 5.00
C ALA A 214 -14.31 -5.09 3.65
N PHE A 215 -13.05 -5.12 3.25
CA PHE A 215 -12.63 -5.80 2.02
C PHE A 215 -12.16 -7.22 2.35
N VAL A 216 -12.65 -8.21 1.60
CA VAL A 216 -12.23 -9.61 1.77
C VAL A 216 -10.95 -9.84 0.96
N GLU A 217 -9.82 -9.94 1.65
CA GLU A 217 -8.52 -10.22 1.04
C GLU A 217 -8.41 -11.69 0.63
N GLU A 218 -8.88 -12.61 1.49
CA GLU A 218 -8.71 -14.05 1.30
C GLU A 218 -9.85 -14.85 1.96
N VAL A 219 -10.17 -16.01 1.38
CA VAL A 219 -11.10 -17.00 1.95
C VAL A 219 -10.33 -18.31 2.15
N TYR A 220 -10.28 -18.78 3.39
CA TYR A 220 -9.55 -20.00 3.76
C TYR A 220 -10.43 -21.25 3.62
N GLN A 221 -9.79 -22.42 3.54
CA GLN A 221 -10.48 -23.71 3.36
C GLN A 221 -11.43 -24.06 4.50
N ASP A 222 -11.16 -23.57 5.72
CA ASP A 222 -12.01 -23.75 6.90
C ASP A 222 -13.22 -22.79 6.93
N GLY A 223 -13.36 -21.94 5.91
CA GLY A 223 -14.40 -20.93 5.79
C GLY A 223 -14.17 -19.67 6.63
N SER A 224 -13.01 -19.53 7.29
CA SER A 224 -12.57 -18.24 7.82
C SER A 224 -12.15 -17.30 6.69
N ILE A 225 -12.15 -15.99 6.95
CA ILE A 225 -11.79 -14.97 5.96
C ILE A 225 -10.76 -14.01 6.53
N LYS A 226 -9.79 -13.61 5.70
CA LYS A 226 -8.94 -12.45 6.00
C LYS A 226 -9.62 -11.20 5.46
N VAL A 227 -9.78 -10.20 6.31
CA VAL A 227 -10.32 -8.90 5.93
C VAL A 227 -9.32 -7.79 6.22
N SER A 228 -9.34 -6.76 5.37
CA SER A 228 -8.72 -5.47 5.64
C SER A 228 -9.80 -4.39 5.74
N GLU A 229 -9.66 -3.50 6.70
CA GLU A 229 -10.69 -2.52 7.02
C GLU A 229 -10.13 -1.28 7.71
N VAL A 230 -10.93 -0.23 7.76
CA VAL A 230 -10.62 1.00 8.51
C VAL A 230 -11.84 1.38 9.34
N ASN A 231 -11.65 2.06 10.47
CA ASN A 231 -12.74 2.72 11.21
C ASN A 231 -13.74 1.73 11.85
N TRP A 232 -13.24 0.61 12.37
CA TRP A 232 -14.11 -0.41 12.99
C TRP A 232 -13.50 -1.12 14.20
N PRO A 233 -13.99 -0.75 15.39
CA PRO A 233 -13.53 0.39 16.18
C PRO A 233 -12.06 0.21 16.57
N PRO A 234 -11.24 1.29 16.64
CA PRO A 234 -11.57 2.73 16.72
C PRO A 234 -11.61 3.50 15.38
N PRO A 235 -12.05 4.78 15.36
CA PRO A 235 -12.06 5.60 14.16
C PRO A 235 -10.68 5.82 13.54
N GLY A 236 -10.62 5.79 12.20
CA GLY A 236 -9.40 6.00 11.43
C GLY A 236 -8.34 4.90 11.54
N ILE A 237 -8.52 3.89 12.41
CA ILE A 237 -7.55 2.80 12.54
C ILE A 237 -7.71 1.85 11.36
N TYR A 238 -6.62 1.62 10.63
CA TYR A 238 -6.51 0.50 9.69
C TYR A 238 -6.23 -0.79 10.44
N SER A 239 -6.91 -1.88 10.05
CA SER A 239 -6.65 -3.19 10.60
C SER A 239 -6.77 -4.30 9.57
N GLU A 240 -5.97 -5.35 9.79
CA GLU A 240 -6.14 -6.65 9.15
C GLU A 240 -6.43 -7.70 10.21
N ARG A 241 -7.42 -8.55 9.96
CA ARG A 241 -7.75 -9.67 10.86
C ARG A 241 -8.37 -10.84 10.13
N VAL A 242 -8.24 -12.00 10.75
CA VAL A 242 -8.92 -13.23 10.32
C VAL A 242 -10.21 -13.38 11.13
N LEU A 243 -11.33 -13.51 10.43
CA LEU A 243 -12.65 -13.73 11.01
C LEU A 243 -13.05 -15.20 10.82
N PRO A 244 -13.27 -15.96 11.91
CA PRO A 244 -13.85 -17.30 11.83
C PRO A 244 -15.23 -17.27 11.18
N LYS A 245 -15.64 -18.40 10.61
CA LYS A 245 -16.97 -18.56 9.99
C LYS A 245 -18.11 -18.11 10.90
N SER A 246 -18.08 -18.51 12.17
CA SER A 246 -19.10 -18.14 13.15
C SER A 246 -19.18 -16.63 13.40
N GLN A 247 -18.08 -15.89 13.22
CA GLN A 247 -18.07 -14.46 13.44
C GLN A 247 -18.71 -13.70 12.27
N TRP A 248 -18.32 -13.98 11.02
CA TRP A 248 -18.91 -13.27 9.90
C TRP A 248 -20.31 -13.77 9.56
N LYS A 249 -20.60 -15.08 9.75
CA LYS A 249 -21.89 -15.69 9.42
C LYS A 249 -22.92 -15.51 10.52
N ASP A 250 -22.61 -15.92 11.75
CA ASP A 250 -23.62 -16.01 12.80
C ASP A 250 -23.73 -14.71 13.59
N LYS A 251 -22.58 -14.10 13.94
CA LYS A 251 -22.55 -12.85 14.72
C LYS A 251 -22.88 -11.64 13.87
N TYR A 252 -22.20 -11.46 12.73
CA TYR A 252 -22.38 -10.29 11.88
C TYR A 252 -23.50 -10.45 10.85
N GLN A 253 -23.88 -11.70 10.52
CA GLN A 253 -24.84 -11.99 9.44
C GLN A 253 -24.45 -11.23 8.17
N ALA A 254 -23.15 -11.22 7.88
CA ALA A 254 -22.58 -10.39 6.84
C ALA A 254 -23.07 -10.81 5.47
N LYS A 255 -23.22 -9.82 4.58
CA LYS A 255 -23.52 -10.00 3.18
C LYS A 255 -22.34 -9.54 2.35
N PHE A 256 -22.08 -10.22 1.24
CA PHE A 256 -20.92 -9.96 0.41
C PHE A 256 -21.33 -9.38 -0.93
N ILE A 257 -20.73 -8.28 -1.34
CA ILE A 257 -21.03 -7.60 -2.61
C ILE A 257 -19.92 -7.98 -3.59
N ASP A 258 -20.28 -8.71 -4.64
CA ASP A 258 -19.38 -9.05 -5.73
C ASP A 258 -19.49 -8.01 -6.85
N PHE A 259 -18.37 -7.33 -7.13
CA PHE A 259 -18.29 -6.29 -8.14
C PHE A 259 -17.80 -6.79 -9.52
N THR A 260 -17.59 -8.11 -9.66
CA THR A 260 -17.14 -8.76 -10.90
C THR A 260 -18.26 -9.38 -11.74
#